data_AF-A0A9D4F7E8-F1
#
_entry.id   AF-A0A9D4F7E8-F1
#
_cell.length_a   1.000
_cell.length_b   1.000
_cell.length_c   1.000
_cell.angle_alpha   90.00
_cell.angle_beta   90.00
_cell.angle_gamma   90.00
#
_symmetry.space_group_name_H-M   'P 1'
#
loop_
_entity.id
_entity.type
_entity.pdbx_description
1 polymer ?
#
loop_
_entity_poly.entity_id
_entity_poly.type
_entity_poly.pdbx_seq_one_letter_code
_entity_poly.pdbx_strand_id
1 'polypeptide(L)'
;MTNQGTWIQLDSFTCPAAGCSARTKGKWVCATDNSDMYINELGKMKCYNGTHIADLCKWGWNCGSSSHNGKFVTADFEGFSFALSQAVQLMTKGGSEWVSKLVIEIGKQYGNK
;
A
#
# COMPACT_ATOMS: atom_id res chain seq x y z
N MET A 1 -11.27 7.82 22.15
CA MET A 1 -10.37 8.30 21.08
C MET A 1 -10.03 7.09 20.22
N THR A 2 -10.57 6.99 19.01
CA THR A 2 -10.26 5.87 18.10
C THR A 2 -8.78 5.92 17.76
N ASN A 3 -8.04 4.88 18.14
CA ASN A 3 -6.61 4.77 17.87
C ASN A 3 -6.40 4.80 16.36
N GLN A 4 -5.92 5.92 15.81
CA GLN A 4 -5.85 6.12 14.35
C GLN A 4 -4.60 5.49 13.71
N GLY A 5 -3.77 4.82 14.51
CA GLY A 5 -2.48 4.27 14.11
C GLY A 5 -1.46 5.33 13.70
N THR A 6 -0.21 4.91 13.59
CA THR A 6 0.88 5.75 13.10
C THR A 6 0.94 5.66 11.58
N TRP A 7 0.71 6.78 10.90
CA TRP A 7 0.74 6.86 9.45
C TRP A 7 2.15 7.04 8.93
N ILE A 8 2.52 6.21 7.96
CA ILE A 8 3.79 6.28 7.24
C ILE A 8 3.49 6.54 5.77
N GLN A 9 4.18 7.52 5.20
CA GLN A 9 4.10 7.81 3.76
C GLN A 9 4.70 6.66 2.97
N LEU A 10 3.97 6.19 1.96
CA LEU A 10 4.48 5.25 0.98
C LEU A 10 5.36 6.01 -0.01
N ASP A 11 6.66 5.77 0.07
CA ASP A 11 7.65 6.26 -0.89
C ASP A 11 7.70 5.37 -2.15
N SER A 12 8.65 5.66 -3.04
CA SER A 12 8.86 4.95 -4.29
C SER A 12 8.88 3.43 -4.12
N PHE A 13 8.13 2.70 -4.94
CA PHE A 13 8.13 1.24 -4.98
C PHE A 13 8.62 0.72 -6.32
N THR A 14 9.11 -0.52 -6.31
CA THR A 14 9.28 -1.30 -7.53
C THR A 14 7.95 -1.95 -7.87
N CYS A 15 7.46 -1.74 -9.10
CA CYS A 15 6.26 -2.40 -9.59
C CYS A 15 6.36 -3.92 -9.38
N PRO A 16 5.44 -4.55 -8.60
CA PRO A 16 5.50 -5.98 -8.31
C PRO A 16 5.09 -6.85 -9.51
N ALA A 17 4.45 -6.27 -10.53
CA ALA A 17 4.07 -7.00 -11.73
C ALA A 17 5.31 -7.48 -12.51
N ALA A 18 5.38 -8.80 -12.72
CA ALA A 18 6.41 -9.43 -13.53
C ALA A 18 6.41 -8.82 -14.94
N GLY A 19 7.60 -8.48 -15.45
CA GLY A 19 7.75 -7.89 -16.79
C GLY A 19 7.48 -6.38 -16.91
N CYS A 20 7.15 -5.65 -15.83
CA CYS A 20 7.01 -4.19 -15.90
C CYS A 20 8.35 -3.53 -16.29
N SER A 21 8.39 -2.81 -17.42
CA SER A 21 9.56 -2.03 -17.85
C SER A 21 9.78 -0.77 -17.01
N ALA A 22 8.72 -0.24 -16.38
CA ALA A 22 8.78 0.89 -15.43
C ALA A 22 9.21 0.46 -14.01
N ARG A 23 10.16 -0.49 -13.90
CA ARG A 23 10.82 -0.85 -12.62
C ARG A 23 11.55 0.32 -11.97
N THR A 24 11.77 1.41 -12.70
CA THR A 24 12.29 2.67 -12.21
C THR A 24 11.27 3.37 -11.32
N LYS A 25 11.29 3.07 -10.01
CA LYS A 25 10.70 3.85 -8.91
C LYS A 25 9.33 4.47 -9.23
N GLY A 26 8.27 3.66 -9.23
CA GLY A 26 6.90 4.17 -9.26
C GLY A 26 6.55 4.86 -7.94
N LYS A 27 5.57 5.78 -7.94
CA LYS A 27 5.07 6.45 -6.73
C LYS A 27 3.64 6.01 -6.42
N TRP A 28 3.35 5.77 -5.14
CA TRP A 28 1.99 5.52 -4.68
C TRP A 28 1.21 6.83 -4.67
N VAL A 29 0.21 6.92 -5.53
CA VAL A 29 -0.70 8.07 -5.59
C VAL A 29 -2.15 7.61 -5.56
N CYS A 30 -3.01 8.44 -4.97
CA CYS A 30 -4.45 8.19 -5.00
C CYS A 30 -4.97 8.32 -6.44
N ALA A 31 -5.82 7.39 -6.87
CA ALA A 31 -6.42 7.42 -8.21
C ALA A 31 -7.28 8.65 -8.50
N THR A 32 -7.93 9.17 -7.45
CA THR A 32 -8.89 10.26 -7.54
C THR A 32 -8.21 11.63 -7.62
N ASP A 33 -7.19 11.85 -6.78
CA ASP A 33 -6.57 13.17 -6.59
C ASP A 33 -5.06 13.22 -6.85
N ASN A 34 -4.44 12.10 -7.25
CA ASN A 34 -2.99 11.94 -7.47
C ASN A 34 -2.11 12.33 -6.28
N SER A 35 -2.67 12.46 -5.07
CA SER A 35 -1.92 12.84 -3.88
C SER A 35 -1.19 11.65 -3.25
N ASP A 36 -0.24 11.97 -2.36
CA ASP A 36 0.60 11.00 -1.67
C ASP A 36 -0.23 10.04 -0.83
N MET A 37 0.20 8.78 -0.81
CA MET A 37 -0.47 7.72 -0.07
C MET A 37 0.25 7.41 1.23
N TYR A 38 -0.53 7.07 2.25
CA TYR A 38 -0.06 6.69 3.58
C TYR A 38 -0.67 5.35 3.98
N ILE A 39 0.07 4.59 4.77
CA ILE A 39 -0.37 3.34 5.39
C ILE A 39 -0.14 3.41 6.90
N ASN A 40 -0.97 2.76 7.71
CA ASN A 40 -0.72 2.58 9.14
C ASN A 40 -0.62 1.09 9.51
N GLU A 41 -0.18 0.79 10.74
CA GLU A 41 -0.06 -0.57 11.24
C GLU A 41 -1.39 -1.30 11.42
N LEU A 42 -2.52 -0.60 11.23
CA LEU A 42 -3.86 -1.17 11.25
C LEU A 42 -4.29 -1.68 9.86
N GLY A 43 -3.38 -1.68 8.88
CA GLY A 43 -3.68 -2.08 7.50
C GLY A 43 -4.65 -1.14 6.80
N LYS A 44 -4.75 0.12 7.24
CA LYS A 44 -5.52 1.16 6.55
C LYS A 44 -4.61 1.97 5.65
N MET A 45 -5.13 2.40 4.51
CA MET A 45 -4.49 3.38 3.66
C MET A 45 -5.31 4.65 3.55
N LYS A 46 -4.62 5.79 3.38
CA LYS A 46 -5.24 7.09 3.10
C LYS A 46 -4.48 7.89 2.07
N CYS A 47 -5.17 8.81 1.41
CA CYS A 47 -4.53 9.88 0.63
C CYS A 47 -4.11 11.07 1.53
N TYR A 48 -3.23 11.94 1.06
CA TYR A 48 -2.68 13.08 1.83
C TYR A 48 -3.78 13.96 2.43
N ASN A 49 -4.82 14.23 1.65
CA ASN A 49 -5.95 15.06 2.08
C ASN A 49 -6.85 14.37 3.13
N GLY A 50 -6.64 13.07 3.39
CA GLY A 50 -7.43 12.28 4.35
C GLY A 50 -8.87 11.98 3.90
N THR A 51 -9.28 12.46 2.72
CA THR A 51 -10.64 12.28 2.17
C THR A 51 -10.99 10.82 1.90
N HIS A 52 -9.99 10.01 1.55
CA HIS A 52 -10.17 8.58 1.28
C HIS A 52 -9.41 7.77 2.32
N ILE A 53 -10.13 6.99 3.12
CA ILE A 53 -9.55 6.04 4.09
C ILE A 53 -10.25 4.69 3.92
N ALA A 54 -9.49 3.63 3.66
CA ALA A 54 -10.05 2.29 3.53
C ALA A 54 -9.04 1.20 3.93
N ASP A 55 -9.53 -0.02 4.11
CA ASP A 55 -8.70 -1.23 4.25
C ASP A 55 -7.80 -1.41 3.03
N LEU A 56 -6.56 -1.82 3.22
CA LEU A 56 -5.58 -2.04 2.14
C LEU A 56 -6.13 -2.94 1.04
N CYS A 57 -6.91 -3.97 1.38
CA CYS A 57 -7.53 -4.89 0.42
C CYS A 57 -8.61 -4.26 -0.50
N LYS A 58 -8.99 -3.01 -0.24
CA LYS A 58 -9.90 -2.19 -1.06
C LYS A 58 -9.16 -1.21 -1.96
N TRP A 59 -7.85 -1.08 -1.82
CA TRP A 59 -7.04 -0.18 -2.63
C TRP A 59 -6.48 -0.91 -3.86
N GLY A 60 -6.34 -0.15 -4.95
CA GLY A 60 -5.60 -0.56 -6.14
C GLY A 60 -4.43 0.38 -6.42
N TRP A 61 -3.51 -0.02 -7.28
CA TRP A 61 -2.24 0.71 -7.47
C TRP A 61 -1.85 0.95 -8.93
N ASN A 62 -1.19 2.09 -9.16
CA ASN A 62 -0.75 2.54 -10.48
C ASN A 62 0.76 2.71 -10.53
N CYS A 63 1.47 1.95 -11.37
CA CYS A 63 2.90 2.16 -11.61
C CYS A 63 3.18 3.13 -12.78
N GLY A 64 2.16 3.71 -13.40
CA GLY A 64 2.27 4.67 -14.50
C GLY A 64 2.62 4.06 -15.86
N SER A 65 2.89 2.76 -15.93
CA SER A 65 3.18 2.08 -17.20
C SER A 65 1.89 1.77 -17.96
N SER A 66 1.88 2.10 -19.25
CA SER A 66 0.83 1.73 -20.20
C SER A 66 0.82 0.23 -20.53
N SER A 67 1.83 -0.52 -20.08
CA SER A 67 1.99 -1.96 -20.36
C SER A 67 1.14 -2.87 -19.47
N HIS A 68 0.49 -2.33 -18.44
CA HIS A 68 -0.45 -3.08 -17.61
C HIS A 68 -1.87 -2.72 -18.05
N ASN A 69 -2.71 -3.74 -18.32
CA ASN A 69 -4.11 -3.62 -18.76
C ASN A 69 -5.01 -3.03 -17.65
N GLY A 70 -4.73 -1.80 -17.24
CA GLY A 70 -5.37 -1.12 -16.13
C GLY A 70 -4.36 -0.24 -15.40
N LYS A 71 -4.71 1.03 -15.22
CA LYS A 71 -3.97 1.96 -14.36
C LYS A 71 -4.02 1.54 -12.88
N PHE A 72 -4.90 0.63 -12.48
CA PHE A 72 -5.07 0.22 -11.09
C PHE A 72 -5.29 -1.29 -11.01
N VAL A 73 -4.34 -2.02 -10.42
CA VAL A 73 -4.49 -3.45 -10.15
C VAL A 73 -5.02 -3.66 -8.73
N THR A 74 -6.02 -4.53 -8.58
CA THR A 74 -6.68 -4.81 -7.30
C THR A 74 -5.77 -5.58 -6.34
N ALA A 75 -5.88 -5.28 -5.05
CA ALA A 75 -5.16 -5.96 -4.01
C ALA A 75 -5.85 -7.30 -3.65
N ASP A 76 -5.40 -8.42 -4.22
CA ASP A 76 -5.71 -9.78 -3.75
C ASP A 76 -4.46 -10.47 -3.17
N PHE A 77 -3.64 -11.14 -3.96
CA PHE A 77 -2.35 -11.71 -3.57
C PHE A 77 -1.23 -10.68 -3.68
N GLU A 78 -1.34 -9.81 -4.68
CA GLU A 78 -0.35 -8.77 -4.98
C GLU A 78 -0.34 -7.67 -3.92
N GLY A 79 -1.49 -7.38 -3.33
CA GLY A 79 -1.61 -6.41 -2.22
C GLY A 79 -0.92 -6.89 -0.94
N PHE A 80 -0.99 -8.19 -0.65
CA PHE A 80 -0.27 -8.82 0.45
C PHE A 80 1.25 -8.79 0.21
N SER A 81 1.71 -9.27 -0.95
CA SER A 81 3.14 -9.23 -1.31
C SER A 81 3.69 -7.81 -1.35
N PHE A 82 2.89 -6.86 -1.84
CA PHE A 82 3.20 -5.45 -1.81
C PHE A 82 3.37 -4.93 -0.38
N ALA A 83 2.37 -5.13 0.48
CA ALA A 83 2.43 -4.66 1.85
C ALA A 83 3.61 -5.28 2.61
N LEU A 84 3.92 -6.55 2.37
CA LEU A 84 5.10 -7.22 2.94
C LEU A 84 6.40 -6.56 2.46
N SER A 85 6.51 -6.29 1.16
CA SER A 85 7.70 -5.64 0.57
C SER A 85 7.90 -4.21 1.09
N GLN A 86 6.82 -3.47 1.33
CA GLN A 86 6.90 -2.14 1.93
C GLN A 86 7.19 -2.22 3.42
N ALA A 87 6.59 -3.16 4.15
CA ALA A 87 6.87 -3.34 5.57
C ALA A 87 8.36 -3.59 5.82
N VAL A 88 9.01 -4.40 4.97
CA VAL A 88 10.46 -4.62 5.02
C VAL A 88 11.25 -3.34 4.74
N GLN A 89 10.89 -2.57 3.71
CA GLN A 89 11.56 -1.30 3.38
C GLN A 89 11.37 -0.24 4.47
N LEU A 90 10.22 -0.27 5.16
CA LEU A 90 9.84 0.68 6.20
C LEU A 90 10.33 0.28 7.60
N MET A 91 11.06 -0.83 7.77
CA MET A 91 11.66 -1.19 9.07
C MET A 91 12.55 -0.09 9.65
N THR A 92 13.11 0.79 8.81
CA THR A 92 13.89 1.97 9.21
C THR A 92 13.03 3.13 9.75
N LYS A 93 11.72 3.14 9.47
CA LYS A 93 10.78 4.21 9.87
C LYS A 93 9.72 3.76 10.89
N GLY A 94 9.21 2.53 10.78
CA GLY A 94 8.12 2.01 11.61
C GLY A 94 8.52 1.07 12.75
N GLY A 95 9.71 0.44 12.70
CA GLY A 95 10.12 -0.57 13.67
C GLY A 95 9.38 -1.92 13.53
N SER A 96 9.90 -2.96 14.18
CA SER A 96 9.42 -4.36 14.02
C SER A 96 8.01 -4.61 14.56
N GLU A 97 7.61 -3.92 15.63
CA GLU A 97 6.27 -4.05 16.22
C GLU A 97 5.18 -3.51 15.29
N TRP A 98 5.41 -2.33 14.71
CA TRP A 98 4.52 -1.72 13.71
C TRP A 98 4.33 -2.66 12.50
N VAL A 99 5.43 -3.24 12.01
CA VAL A 99 5.41 -4.18 10.87
C VAL A 99 4.66 -5.46 11.22
N SER A 100 4.89 -6.03 12.40
CA SER A 100 4.23 -7.26 12.85
C SER A 100 2.70 -7.06 12.94
N LYS A 101 2.28 -5.91 13.47
CA LYS A 101 0.87 -5.54 13.58
C LYS A 101 0.24 -5.32 12.20
N LEU A 102 0.94 -4.66 11.28
CA LEU A 102 0.49 -4.51 9.90
C LEU A 102 0.21 -5.87 9.24
N VAL A 103 1.13 -6.82 9.35
CA VAL A 103 0.98 -8.16 8.76
C VAL A 103 -0.23 -8.90 9.33
N ILE A 104 -0.44 -8.83 10.66
CA ILE A 104 -1.59 -9.44 11.33
C ILE A 104 -2.91 -8.82 10.83
N GLU A 105 -3.01 -7.50 10.78
CA GLU A 105 -4.24 -6.80 10.37
C GLU A 105 -4.55 -7.02 8.89
N ILE A 106 -3.53 -7.08 8.05
CA ILE A 106 -3.68 -7.48 6.64
C ILE A 106 -4.17 -8.92 6.54
N GLY A 107 -3.59 -9.85 7.32
CA GLY A 107 -4.04 -11.25 7.35
C GLY A 107 -5.54 -11.37 7.63
N LYS A 108 -6.09 -10.54 8.53
CA LYS A 108 -7.53 -10.47 8.81
C LYS A 108 -8.37 -9.95 7.63
N GLN A 109 -7.82 -9.03 6.83
CA GLN A 109 -8.52 -8.46 5.68
C GLN A 109 -8.65 -9.45 4.51
N TYR A 110 -7.71 -10.39 4.37
CA TYR A 110 -7.69 -11.36 3.28
C TYR A 110 -8.18 -12.76 3.70
N GLY A 111 -8.05 -13.13 4.98
CA GLY A 111 -8.57 -14.39 5.51
C GLY A 111 -10.09 -14.42 5.73
N ASN A 112 -10.76 -13.27 5.63
CA ASN A 112 -12.22 -13.14 5.70
C ASN A 112 -12.88 -12.93 4.32
N LYS A 113 -12.14 -13.15 3.22
CA LYS A 113 -12.66 -13.14 1.85
C LYS A 113 -12.98 -14.55 1.38
#